data_AF-A0A2V6FXC4-F1
#
_entry.id   AF-A0A2V6FXC4-F1
#
_cell.length_a   1.000
_cell.length_b   1.000
_cell.length_c   1.000
_cell.angle_alpha   90.00
_cell.angle_beta   90.00
_cell.angle_gamma   90.00
#
_symmetry.space_group_name_H-M   'P 1'
#
loop_
_entity.id
_entity.type
_entity.pdbx_description
1 polymer ?
#
loop_
_entity_poly.entity_id
_entity_poly.type
_entity_poly.pdbx_seq_one_letter_code
_entity_poly.pdbx_strand_id
1 'polypeptide(L)'
;MTTILQIVPQPPGTLDGVGDYALNLAKALSAQYGYETIFAVAKTSDRWAKGEFRVVAGLDSALDCSASCDHVILHYANYGYQSRG
;
A
#
# COMPACT_ATOMS: atom_id res chain seq x y z
N MET A 1 8.72 -20.38 3.70
CA MET A 1 8.91 -19.04 4.29
C MET A 1 7.81 -18.20 3.69
N THR A 2 6.94 -17.62 4.52
CA THR A 2 5.75 -16.91 4.01
C THR A 2 6.09 -15.44 3.81
N THR A 3 5.80 -14.92 2.62
CA THR A 3 6.10 -13.55 2.24
C THR A 3 4.81 -12.79 2.00
N ILE A 4 4.69 -11.62 2.64
CA ILE A 4 3.51 -10.76 2.59
C ILE A 4 3.85 -9.48 1.83
N LEU A 5 3.06 -9.15 0.81
CA LEU A 5 3.13 -7.87 0.14
C LEU A 5 2.17 -6.87 0.81
N GLN A 6 2.70 -5.80 1.37
CA GLN A 6 1.92 -4.68 1.90
C GLN A 6 1.95 -3.51 0.92
N ILE A 7 0.79 -3.12 0.41
CA ILE A 7 0.62 -1.96 -0.47
C ILE A 7 0.26 -0.76 0.40
N VAL A 8 1.08 0.29 0.35
CA VAL A 8 0.96 1.49 1.21
C VAL A 8 0.96 2.79 0.38
N PRO A 9 0.27 3.85 0.83
CA PRO A 9 0.19 5.11 0.08
C PRO A 9 1.51 5.90 0.03
N GLN A 10 2.31 5.85 1.10
CA GLN A 10 3.64 6.46 1.19
C GLN A 10 4.63 5.49 1.84
N PRO A 11 5.95 5.73 1.73
CA PRO A 11 6.95 4.91 2.40
C PRO A 11 6.74 4.91 3.93
N PRO A 12 6.76 3.75 4.61
CA PRO A 12 6.66 3.71 6.06
C PRO A 12 7.75 4.53 6.76
N GLY A 13 7.41 5.18 7.88
CA GLY A 13 8.32 6.02 8.65
C GLY A 13 8.33 7.51 8.25
N THR A 14 7.61 7.89 7.19
CA THR A 14 7.11 9.26 7.07
C THR A 14 5.83 9.37 7.89
N LEU A 15 5.75 10.29 8.86
CA LEU A 15 4.63 10.47 9.81
C LEU A 15 3.26 10.67 9.10
N ASP A 16 2.67 9.60 8.57
CA ASP A 16 1.46 9.60 7.73
C ASP A 16 0.35 8.71 8.31
N GLY A 17 0.60 8.07 9.46
CA GLY A 17 -0.32 7.17 10.18
C GLY A 17 -0.54 5.81 9.51
N VAL A 18 -0.75 5.78 8.20
CA VAL A 18 -1.02 4.53 7.45
C VAL A 18 0.24 3.71 7.27
N GLY A 19 1.35 4.33 6.85
CA GLY A 19 2.65 3.70 6.74
C GLY A 19 3.20 3.26 8.10
N ASP A 20 2.99 4.06 9.15
CA ASP A 20 3.39 3.72 10.53
C ASP A 20 2.64 2.48 11.04
N TYR A 21 1.33 2.39 10.77
CA TYR A 21 0.55 1.20 11.09
C TYR A 21 1.05 -0.02 10.31
N ALA A 22 1.29 0.12 9.01
CA ALA A 22 1.80 -0.97 8.17
C ALA A 22 3.16 -1.49 8.69
N LEU A 23 4.07 -0.60 9.10
CA LEU A 23 5.35 -0.98 9.70
C LEU A 23 5.18 -1.74 11.02
N ASN A 24 4.27 -1.30 11.89
CA ASN A 24 3.99 -2.01 13.13
C ASN A 24 3.38 -3.40 12.88
N LEU A 25 2.51 -3.53 11.88
CA LEU A 25 1.95 -4.81 11.46
C LEU A 25 3.05 -5.74 10.93
N ALA A 26 3.95 -5.25 10.07
CA ALA A 26 5.07 -6.04 9.56
C ALA A 26 5.98 -6.56 10.69
N LYS A 27 6.29 -5.71 11.68
CA LYS A 27 7.05 -6.11 12.89
C LYS A 27 6.34 -7.20 13.68
N ALA A 28 5.03 -7.07 13.89
CA ALA A 28 4.25 -8.07 14.61
C ALA A 28 4.20 -9.42 13.86
N LEU A 29 4.00 -9.39 12.54
CA LEU A 29 3.96 -10.60 11.70
C LEU A 29 5.31 -11.33 11.67
N SER A 30 6.41 -10.57 11.58
CA SER A 30 7.76 -11.13 11.67
C SER A 30 8.02 -11.74 13.04
N ALA A 31 7.71 -11.02 14.13
CA ALA A 31 7.99 -11.48 15.49
C ALA A 31 7.13 -12.68 15.92
N GLN A 32 5.86 -12.74 15.49
CA GLN A 32 4.93 -13.79 15.91
C GLN A 32 4.97 -15.02 15.01
N TYR A 33 5.23 -14.85 13.70
CA TYR A 33 5.08 -15.92 12.72
C TYR A 33 6.30 -16.12 11.81
N GLY A 34 7.34 -15.29 11.93
CA GLY A 34 8.53 -15.38 11.09
C GLY A 34 8.29 -14.99 9.64
N TYR A 35 7.25 -14.21 9.36
CA TYR A 35 6.90 -13.78 8.01
C TYR A 35 7.80 -12.67 7.51
N GLU A 36 8.11 -12.72 6.22
CA GLU A 36 8.79 -11.65 5.50
C GLU A 36 7.76 -10.66 4.98
N THR A 37 8.10 -9.38 4.94
CA THR A 37 7.22 -8.33 4.40
C THR A 37 7.93 -7.52 3.32
N ILE A 38 7.27 -7.39 2.17
CA ILE A 38 7.67 -6.51 1.07
C ILE A 38 6.70 -5.34 1.04
N PHE A 39 7.21 -4.11 0.93
CA PHE A 39 6.37 -2.91 0.78
C PHE A 39 6.32 -2.46 -0.67
N ALA A 40 5.12 -2.39 -1.23
CA ALA A 40 4.86 -1.67 -2.47
C ALA A 40 4.28 -0.30 -2.12
N VAL A 41 4.97 0.77 -2.52
CA VAL A 41 4.51 2.14 -2.29
C VAL A 41 3.77 2.62 -3.53
N ALA A 42 2.53 3.07 -3.37
CA ALA A 42 1.66 3.53 -4.46
C ALA A 42 2.08 4.88 -5.08
N LYS A 43 3.34 5.29 -4.95
CA LYS A 43 3.79 6.61 -5.39
C LYS A 43 3.85 6.62 -6.92
N THR A 44 2.98 7.39 -7.57
CA THR A 44 3.34 8.04 -8.84
C THR A 44 3.04 9.53 -8.87
N SER A 45 3.90 10.22 -9.61
CA SER A 45 3.64 11.48 -10.30
C SER A 45 3.94 11.19 -11.79
N ASP A 46 3.33 11.78 -12.82
CA ASP A 46 2.67 13.07 -12.95
C ASP A 46 1.34 12.96 -13.73
N ARG A 47 0.31 13.61 -13.17
CA ARG A 47 -0.97 14.08 -13.74
C ARG A 47 -1.48 13.39 -15.01
N TRP A 48 -2.52 12.57 -14.85
CA TRP A 48 -3.50 12.33 -15.91
C TRP A 48 -4.77 13.11 -15.56
N ALA A 49 -5.17 14.04 -16.45
CA ALA A 49 -6.39 14.83 -16.29
C ALA A 49 -7.56 14.11 -16.98
N LYS A 50 -8.61 13.80 -16.23
CA LYS A 50 -9.90 13.38 -16.78
C LYS A 50 -10.90 14.50 -16.48
N GLY A 51 -10.95 15.50 -17.37
CA GLY A 51 -11.70 16.75 -17.12
C GLY A 51 -10.96 17.67 -16.15
N GLU A 52 -11.69 18.26 -15.19
CA GLU A 52 -11.16 19.19 -14.18
C GLU A 52 -10.46 18.49 -13.00
N PHE A 53 -10.53 17.16 -12.92
CA PHE A 53 -10.09 16.40 -11.76
C PHE A 53 -8.71 15.75 -11.99
N ARG A 54 -7.83 15.94 -11.00
CA ARG A 54 -6.48 15.36 -10.95
C ARG A 54 -6.57 13.91 -10.48
N VAL A 55 -6.18 12.96 -11.33
CA VAL A 55 -6.05 11.54 -10.99
C VAL A 55 -4.56 11.17 -10.93
N VAL A 56 -4.19 10.35 -9.95
CA VAL A 56 -2.80 9.91 -9.68
C VAL A 56 -2.71 8.38 -9.86
N ALA A 57 -1.75 7.93 -10.68
CA ALA A 57 -1.35 6.54 -10.99
C ALA A 57 -0.75 5.74 -9.80
N GLY A 58 -0.41 4.45 -9.97
CA GLY A 58 0.76 3.88 -9.26
C GLY A 58 0.66 2.56 -8.51
N LEU A 59 -0.17 1.59 -8.90
CA LEU A 59 -0.13 0.24 -8.30
C LEU A 59 0.58 -0.82 -9.15
N ASP A 60 1.00 -0.49 -10.37
CA ASP A 60 1.45 -1.50 -11.34
C ASP A 60 2.73 -2.23 -10.91
N SER A 61 3.65 -1.56 -10.22
CA SER A 61 4.86 -2.20 -9.65
C SER A 61 4.56 -3.16 -8.50
N ALA A 62 3.41 -3.04 -7.84
CA ALA A 62 2.98 -3.99 -6.81
C ALA A 62 2.60 -5.33 -7.43
N LEU A 63 2.11 -5.33 -8.69
CA LEU A 63 1.72 -6.55 -9.40
C LEU A 63 2.94 -7.40 -9.78
N ASP A 64 4.09 -6.79 -10.06
CA ASP A 64 5.33 -7.52 -10.36
C ASP A 64 5.84 -8.32 -9.15
N CYS A 65 5.68 -7.78 -7.94
CA CYS A 65 6.00 -8.50 -6.70
C CYS A 65 4.90 -9.46 -6.24
N SER A 66 3.68 -9.34 -6.79
CA SER A 66 2.53 -10.16 -6.38
C SER A 66 2.68 -11.64 -6.74
N ALA A 67 3.44 -11.96 -7.80
CA ALA A 67 3.72 -13.33 -8.22
C ALA A 67 4.65 -14.08 -7.25
N SER A 68 5.39 -13.35 -6.40
CA SER A 68 6.39 -13.91 -5.47
C SER A 68 5.97 -13.88 -3.99
N CYS A 69 4.74 -13.48 -3.68
CA CYS A 69 4.24 -13.41 -2.31
C CYS A 69 3.02 -14.31 -2.10
N ASP A 70 2.87 -14.86 -0.89
CA ASP A 70 1.75 -15.75 -0.54
C ASP A 70 0.45 -14.97 -0.25
N HIS A 71 0.60 -13.74 0.26
CA HIS A 71 -0.52 -12.91 0.70
C HIS A 71 -0.31 -11.43 0.36
N VAL A 72 -1.41 -10.72 0.15
CA VAL A 72 -1.44 -9.28 -0.14
C VAL A 72 -2.30 -8.55 0.89
N ILE A 73 -1.78 -7.46 1.43
CA ILE A 73 -2.50 -6.54 2.32
C ILE A 73 -2.49 -5.15 1.69
N LEU A 74 -3.69 -4.57 1.50
CA LEU A 74 -3.86 -3.21 1.01
C LEU A 74 -4.17 -2.27 2.17
N HIS A 75 -3.31 -1.28 2.40
CA HIS A 75 -3.54 -0.23 3.37
C HIS A 75 -4.23 0.96 2.71
N TYR A 76 -5.51 1.16 3.05
CA TYR A 76 -6.30 2.30 2.60
C TYR A 76 -6.94 3.00 3.79
N ALA A 77 -6.75 4.31 3.89
CA ALA A 77 -7.43 5.16 4.86
C ALA A 77 -7.89 6.44 4.15
N ASN A 78 -9.19 6.52 3.89
CA ASN A 78 -9.85 7.73 3.43
C ASN A 78 -11.36 7.61 3.67
N TYR A 79 -12.08 8.70 3.50
CA TYR A 79 -13.53 8.69 3.50
C TYR A 79 -14.06 8.13 2.19
N GLY A 80 -14.99 7.17 2.28
CA GLY A 80 -15.79 6.76 1.13
C GLY A 80 -16.65 7.93 0.69
N TYR A 81 -16.48 8.38 -0.55
CA TYR A 81 -17.38 9.33 -1.19
C TYR A 81 -18.30 8.57 -2.14
N GLN A 82 -19.59 8.59 -1.86
CA GLN A 82 -20.62 8.15 -2.80
C GLN A 82 -21.10 9.38 -3.57
N SER A 83 -20.92 9.39 -4.89
CA SER A 83 -21.45 10.47 -5.71
C SER A 83 -22.98 10.37 -5.72
N ARG A 84 -23.62 11.23 -4.93
CA ARG A 84 -25.06 11.23 -4.58
C ARG A 84 -25.37 10.08 -3.61
N GLY A 85 -25.80 10.40 -2.40
CA GLY A 85 -26.22 9.41 -1.40
C GLY A 85 -27.17 8.36 -1.95
#